data_AF-A0A059XFM1-F1
#
_entry.id   AF-A0A059XFM1-F1
#
_cell.length_a   1.000
_cell.length_b   1.000
_cell.length_c   1.000
_cell.angle_alpha   90.00
_cell.angle_beta   90.00
_cell.angle_gamma   90.00
#
_symmetry.space_group_name_H-M   'P 1'
#
loop_
_entity.id
_entity.type
_entity.pdbx_description
1 polymer ?
#
loop_
_entity_poly.entity_id
_entity_poly.type
_entity_poly.pdbx_seq_one_letter_code
_entity_poly.pdbx_strand_id
1 'polypeptide(L)'
;MSRRFFRALEQSVAKLARDLHPGVSASDAAELALLYASRLLFLSFLETKGWLDGDHGFLGNRYADCMVGGGSYQRKVLVPLFFGTLNTHPKNRSPRADAFGRIPFLNGGLFARSPLERLHSQSFFSDESLGDLFADVLTRYRFTAREDSTSWSEAAIDPEMLGRAFESLMSAPREKPAELSTLHSRWSCSSHDRHSHTR
;
A
#
# COMPACT_ATOMS: atom_id res chain seq x y z
N MET A 1 -11.33 -3.15 20.94
CA MET A 1 -10.00 -2.73 20.45
C MET A 1 -10.15 -1.65 19.38
N SER A 2 -9.44 -0.49 19.36
CA SER A 2 -9.43 0.40 18.16
C SER A 2 -8.66 1.75 18.20
N ARG A 3 -7.86 2.14 19.21
CA ARG A 3 -7.03 3.39 19.10
C ARG A 3 -5.53 3.16 19.02
N ARG A 4 -5.03 2.15 19.74
CA ARG A 4 -3.61 1.79 19.76
C ARG A 4 -3.13 1.28 18.40
N PHE A 5 -3.94 0.43 17.75
CA PHE A 5 -3.67 -0.08 16.39
C PHE A 5 -3.50 1.05 15.38
N PHE A 6 -4.50 1.92 15.28
CA PHE A 6 -4.49 3.03 14.33
C PHE A 6 -3.30 3.96 14.58
N ARG A 7 -3.00 4.27 15.84
CA ARG A 7 -1.81 5.08 16.19
C ARG A 7 -0.50 4.39 15.79
N ALA A 8 -0.37 3.09 16.03
CA ALA A 8 0.83 2.33 15.64
C ALA A 8 0.98 2.26 14.11
N LEU A 9 -0.14 2.10 13.40
CA LEU A 9 -0.19 2.12 11.94
C LEU A 9 0.20 3.49 11.38
N GLU A 10 -0.38 4.58 11.91
CA GLU A 10 -0.02 5.95 11.53
C GLU A 10 1.46 6.25 11.76
N GLN A 11 2.00 5.84 12.91
CA GLN A 11 3.42 5.99 13.24
C GLN A 11 4.32 5.20 12.27
N SER A 12 3.91 3.98 11.92
CA SER A 12 4.66 3.13 10.99
C SER A 12 4.62 3.68 9.57
N VAL A 13 3.46 4.17 9.10
CA VAL A 13 3.31 4.83 7.81
C VAL A 13 4.17 6.09 7.75
N ALA A 14 4.17 6.92 8.79
CA ALA A 14 5.00 8.13 8.85
C ALA A 14 6.50 7.83 8.91
N LYS A 15 6.90 6.71 9.50
CA LYS A 15 8.29 6.23 9.45
C LYS A 15 8.66 5.76 8.04
N LEU A 16 7.81 4.94 7.43
CA LEU A 16 7.99 4.41 6.08
C LEU A 16 8.07 5.54 5.04
N ALA A 17 7.25 6.59 5.17
CA ALA A 17 7.29 7.76 4.29
C ALA A 17 8.62 8.52 4.37
N ARG A 18 9.21 8.66 5.56
CA ARG A 18 10.50 9.36 5.75
C ARG A 18 11.69 8.56 5.22
N ASP A 19 11.54 7.24 5.10
CA ASP A 19 12.56 6.31 4.64
C ASP A 19 12.61 6.16 3.12
N LEU A 20 11.61 6.66 2.39
CA LEU A 20 11.54 6.45 0.95
C LEU A 20 12.69 7.15 0.20
N HIS A 21 13.52 6.38 -0.48
CA HIS A 21 14.66 6.86 -1.27
C HIS A 21 14.46 6.59 -2.77
N PRO A 22 15.09 7.35 -3.70
CA PRO A 22 15.54 8.74 -3.62
C PRO A 22 14.59 9.72 -4.35
N GLY A 23 14.57 10.99 -3.94
CA GLY A 23 14.02 12.11 -4.75
C GLY A 23 12.50 12.25 -4.77
N VAL A 24 11.79 11.67 -3.79
CA VAL A 24 10.32 11.74 -3.71
C VAL A 24 9.89 12.89 -2.80
N SER A 25 8.86 13.65 -3.19
CA SER A 25 8.31 14.72 -2.35
C SER A 25 7.68 14.15 -1.07
N ALA A 26 7.63 14.92 0.02
CA ALA A 26 7.05 14.44 1.28
C ALA A 26 5.58 13.99 1.12
N SER A 27 4.81 14.67 0.28
CA SER A 27 3.42 14.32 -0.05
C SER A 27 3.34 12.99 -0.79
N ASP A 28 4.12 12.82 -1.86
CA ASP A 28 4.14 11.58 -2.64
C ASP A 28 4.67 10.41 -1.81
N ALA A 29 5.65 10.65 -0.94
CA ALA A 29 6.22 9.64 -0.07
C ALA A 29 5.19 9.17 0.97
N ALA A 30 4.39 10.08 1.53
CA ALA A 30 3.29 9.75 2.42
C ALA A 30 2.21 8.92 1.70
N GLU A 31 1.85 9.28 0.48
CA GLU A 31 0.87 8.54 -0.31
C GLU A 31 1.38 7.13 -0.69
N LEU A 32 2.63 7.01 -1.11
CA LEU A 32 3.26 5.73 -1.43
C LEU A 32 3.40 4.83 -0.19
N ALA A 33 3.86 5.39 0.94
CA ALA A 33 3.96 4.65 2.20
C ALA A 33 2.60 4.15 2.66
N LEU A 34 1.57 5.00 2.55
CA LEU A 34 0.21 4.60 2.87
C LEU A 34 -0.28 3.46 1.96
N LEU A 35 -0.10 3.59 0.65
CA LEU A 35 -0.49 2.58 -0.32
C LEU A 35 0.17 1.22 -0.02
N TYR A 36 1.47 1.22 0.31
CA TYR A 36 2.19 0.00 0.67
C TYR A 36 1.72 -0.60 1.99
N ALA A 37 1.53 0.22 3.03
CA ALA A 37 1.00 -0.25 4.30
C ALA A 37 -0.40 -0.86 4.15
N SER A 38 -1.28 -0.22 3.38
CA SER A 38 -2.61 -0.75 3.04
C SER A 38 -2.55 -2.10 2.32
N ARG A 39 -1.64 -2.28 1.35
CA ARG A 39 -1.44 -3.55 0.65
C ARG A 39 -0.92 -4.64 1.59
N LEU A 40 0.01 -4.31 2.47
CA LEU A 40 0.57 -5.25 3.44
C LEU A 40 -0.46 -5.68 4.50
N LEU A 41 -1.30 -4.75 4.96
CA LEU A 41 -2.45 -5.06 5.81
C LEU A 41 -3.41 -6.02 5.10
N PHE A 42 -3.77 -5.74 3.84
CA PHE A 42 -4.63 -6.63 3.08
C PHE A 42 -3.99 -8.01 2.87
N LEU A 43 -2.69 -8.07 2.58
CA LEU A 43 -1.96 -9.33 2.48
C LEU A 43 -2.00 -10.14 3.78
N SER A 44 -1.89 -9.50 4.95
CA SER A 44 -1.97 -10.19 6.24
C SER A 44 -3.37 -10.81 6.49
N PHE A 45 -4.42 -10.20 5.92
CA PHE A 45 -5.76 -10.79 5.93
C PHE A 45 -5.83 -12.03 5.03
N LEU A 46 -5.27 -11.97 3.82
CA LEU A 46 -5.18 -13.13 2.92
C LEU A 46 -4.38 -14.28 3.55
N GLU A 47 -3.27 -13.96 4.19
CA GLU A 47 -2.42 -14.89 4.93
C GLU A 47 -3.21 -15.59 6.04
N THR A 48 -4.01 -14.84 6.79
CA THR A 48 -4.84 -15.43 7.86
C THR A 48 -5.89 -16.39 7.30
N LYS A 49 -6.44 -16.11 6.12
CA LYS A 49 -7.38 -17.01 5.42
C LYS A 49 -6.69 -18.17 4.69
N GLY A 50 -5.36 -18.26 4.75
CA GLY A 50 -4.58 -19.30 4.06
C GLY A 50 -4.57 -19.13 2.54
N TRP A 51 -4.89 -17.94 2.02
CA TRP A 51 -4.95 -17.68 0.57
C TRP A 51 -3.58 -17.38 -0.05
N LEU A 52 -2.53 -17.35 0.77
CA LEU A 52 -1.15 -17.25 0.32
C LEU A 52 -0.50 -18.64 0.34
N ASP A 53 -0.96 -19.50 -0.57
CA ASP A 53 -0.52 -20.89 -0.70
C ASP A 53 -0.74 -21.79 0.55
N GLY A 54 -1.70 -21.43 1.40
CA GLY A 54 -1.93 -22.12 2.67
C GLY A 54 -0.91 -21.79 3.76
N ASP A 55 0.03 -20.89 3.50
CA ASP A 55 1.03 -20.47 4.48
C ASP A 55 0.52 -19.29 5.33
N HIS A 56 0.29 -19.54 6.63
CA HIS A 56 -0.15 -18.54 7.60
C HIS A 56 0.99 -17.65 8.15
N GLY A 57 2.22 -17.88 7.71
CA GLY A 57 3.40 -17.06 7.95
C GLY A 57 4.07 -16.58 6.67
N PHE A 58 3.39 -16.68 5.51
CA PHE A 58 3.91 -16.37 4.18
C PHE A 58 4.76 -15.09 4.14
N LEU A 59 4.25 -13.96 4.62
CA LEU A 59 4.93 -12.68 4.54
C LEU A 59 6.20 -12.65 5.39
N GLY A 60 6.13 -13.21 6.60
CA GLY A 60 7.27 -13.30 7.51
C GLY A 60 8.35 -14.25 6.99
N ASN A 61 7.94 -15.42 6.49
CA ASN A 61 8.82 -16.42 5.90
C ASN A 61 9.55 -15.86 4.67
N ARG A 62 8.80 -15.23 3.75
CA ARG A 62 9.41 -14.59 2.56
C ARG A 62 10.31 -13.42 2.90
N TYR A 63 10.00 -12.66 3.95
CA TYR A 63 10.87 -11.60 4.44
C TYR A 63 12.20 -12.18 4.97
N ALA A 64 12.13 -13.19 5.84
CA ALA A 64 13.31 -13.85 6.39
C ALA A 64 14.20 -14.47 5.29
N ASP A 65 13.60 -15.23 4.36
CA ASP A 65 14.30 -15.79 3.19
C ASP A 65 14.99 -14.70 2.37
N CYS A 66 14.32 -13.57 2.16
CA CYS A 66 14.86 -12.45 1.40
C CYS A 66 16.05 -11.80 2.12
N MET A 67 16.02 -11.68 3.45
CA MET A 67 17.13 -11.10 4.22
C MET A 67 18.37 -11.98 4.14
N VAL A 68 18.21 -13.31 4.24
CA VAL A 68 19.31 -14.27 4.02
C VAL A 68 19.88 -14.15 2.60
N GLY A 69 19.02 -13.88 1.61
CA GLY A 69 19.38 -13.69 0.20
C GLY A 69 19.86 -12.29 -0.20
N GLY A 70 20.33 -11.46 0.75
CA GLY A 70 20.89 -10.14 0.49
C GLY A 70 19.84 -9.03 0.29
N GLY A 71 18.67 -9.15 0.91
CA GLY A 71 17.68 -8.09 1.02
C GLY A 71 16.97 -7.73 -0.30
N SER A 72 16.48 -6.49 -0.40
CA SER A 72 15.60 -5.95 -1.44
C SER A 72 14.20 -6.55 -1.46
N TYR A 73 13.56 -6.68 -0.30
CA TYR A 73 12.26 -7.33 -0.11
C TYR A 73 11.15 -6.69 -0.95
N GLN A 74 11.10 -5.35 -1.01
CA GLN A 74 10.15 -4.66 -1.88
C GLN A 74 10.27 -5.11 -3.33
N ARG A 75 11.49 -5.05 -3.88
CA ARG A 75 11.75 -5.34 -5.30
C ARG A 75 11.64 -6.83 -5.61
N LYS A 76 12.15 -7.69 -4.72
CA LYS A 76 12.25 -9.13 -4.97
C LYS A 76 10.96 -9.89 -4.63
N VAL A 77 10.18 -9.41 -3.67
CA VAL A 77 8.98 -10.10 -3.17
C VAL A 77 7.72 -9.27 -3.43
N LEU A 78 7.61 -8.08 -2.84
CA LEU A 78 6.34 -7.33 -2.83
C LEU A 78 5.90 -6.90 -4.23
N VAL A 79 6.79 -6.32 -5.03
CA VAL A 79 6.47 -5.84 -6.40
C VAL A 79 6.02 -7.00 -7.31
N PRO A 80 6.74 -8.14 -7.39
CA PRO A 80 6.26 -9.32 -8.12
C PRO A 80 4.95 -9.89 -7.57
N LEU A 81 4.75 -9.89 -6.25
CA LEU A 81 3.52 -10.38 -5.63
C LEU A 81 2.32 -9.48 -5.98
N PHE A 82 2.46 -8.17 -5.86
CA PHE A 82 1.39 -7.21 -6.17
C PHE A 82 1.02 -7.26 -7.65
N PHE A 83 2.00 -7.06 -8.53
CA PHE A 83 1.70 -6.81 -9.95
C PHE A 83 1.72 -8.09 -10.77
N GLY A 84 2.67 -8.98 -10.50
CA GLY A 84 2.85 -10.21 -11.26
C GLY A 84 1.96 -11.36 -10.80
N THR A 85 1.33 -11.26 -9.62
CA THR A 85 0.53 -12.36 -9.04
C THR A 85 -0.90 -11.90 -8.72
N LEU A 86 -1.07 -10.99 -7.76
CA LEU A 86 -2.39 -10.54 -7.31
C LEU A 86 -3.12 -9.73 -8.37
N ASN A 87 -2.38 -9.00 -9.21
CA ASN A 87 -2.92 -8.23 -10.33
C ASN A 87 -2.72 -8.91 -11.70
N THR A 88 -2.35 -10.19 -11.74
CA THR A 88 -2.19 -10.93 -13.00
C THR A 88 -2.92 -12.26 -12.95
N HIS A 89 -3.81 -12.49 -13.92
CA HIS A 89 -4.55 -13.74 -14.05
C HIS A 89 -3.58 -14.94 -14.12
N PRO A 90 -3.87 -16.09 -13.46
CA PRO A 90 -2.94 -17.24 -13.40
C PRO A 90 -2.35 -17.66 -14.75
N LYS A 91 -3.20 -17.75 -15.79
CA LYS A 91 -2.79 -18.07 -17.17
C LYS A 91 -1.73 -17.13 -17.80
N ASN A 92 -1.53 -15.94 -17.25
CA ASN A 92 -0.62 -14.91 -17.75
C ASN A 92 0.57 -14.66 -16.80
N ARG A 93 0.71 -15.46 -15.73
CA ARG A 93 1.78 -15.27 -14.75
C ARG A 93 3.12 -15.72 -15.32
N SER A 94 4.16 -15.01 -14.91
CA SER A 94 5.54 -15.44 -15.16
C SER A 94 5.93 -16.57 -14.21
N PRO A 95 6.94 -17.39 -14.53
CA PRO A 95 7.43 -18.44 -13.62
C PRO A 95 7.80 -17.93 -12.23
N ARG A 96 8.33 -16.70 -12.12
CA ARG A 96 8.64 -16.06 -10.84
C ARG A 96 7.39 -15.78 -10.00
N ALA A 97 6.29 -15.40 -10.65
CA ALA A 97 5.02 -15.15 -9.96
C ALA A 97 4.36 -16.45 -9.54
N ASP A 98 4.43 -17.49 -10.38
CA ASP A 98 3.91 -18.83 -10.03
C ASP A 98 4.72 -19.49 -8.91
N ALA A 99 6.00 -19.15 -8.75
CA ALA A 99 6.83 -19.63 -7.65
C ALA A 99 6.34 -19.17 -6.25
N PHE A 100 5.43 -18.19 -6.17
CA PHE A 100 4.76 -17.86 -4.92
C PHE A 100 3.67 -18.86 -4.51
N GLY A 101 3.31 -19.80 -5.38
CA GLY A 101 2.34 -20.84 -5.10
C GLY A 101 0.89 -20.43 -5.42
N ARG A 102 -0.06 -21.08 -4.74
CA ARG A 102 -1.50 -20.90 -4.99
C ARG A 102 -2.01 -19.60 -4.37
N ILE A 103 -1.85 -18.51 -5.11
CA ILE A 103 -2.32 -17.16 -4.73
C ILE A 103 -3.42 -16.70 -5.70
N PRO A 104 -4.57 -16.18 -5.21
CA PRO A 104 -5.68 -15.75 -6.06
C PRO A 104 -5.34 -14.51 -6.89
N PHE A 105 -6.15 -14.27 -7.91
CA PHE A 105 -6.13 -13.04 -8.69
C PHE A 105 -7.25 -12.09 -8.24
N LEU A 106 -6.92 -10.81 -8.06
CA LEU A 106 -7.79 -9.79 -7.45
C LEU A 106 -8.12 -8.61 -8.40
N ASN A 107 -7.90 -8.75 -9.71
CA ASN A 107 -8.40 -7.83 -10.76
C ASN A 107 -8.07 -6.33 -10.60
N GLY A 108 -7.00 -5.96 -9.88
CA GLY A 108 -6.41 -4.61 -10.02
C GLY A 108 -7.11 -3.46 -9.31
N GLY A 109 -7.76 -3.71 -8.18
CA GLY A 109 -8.09 -2.65 -7.23
C GLY A 109 -6.82 -2.14 -6.53
N LEU A 110 -6.73 -2.39 -5.22
CA LEU A 110 -5.59 -2.00 -4.38
C LEU A 110 -4.21 -2.44 -4.94
N PHE A 111 -4.16 -3.53 -5.70
CA PHE A 111 -2.93 -4.09 -6.28
C PHE A 111 -2.61 -3.64 -7.71
N ALA A 112 -3.43 -2.78 -8.33
CA ALA A 112 -3.01 -2.13 -9.57
C ALA A 112 -1.90 -1.12 -9.29
N ARG A 113 -1.00 -0.98 -10.25
CA ARG A 113 0.11 -0.02 -10.17
C ARG A 113 -0.45 1.40 -10.25
N SER A 114 -0.17 2.22 -9.25
CA SER A 114 -0.66 3.61 -9.21
C SER A 114 0.14 4.53 -10.15
N PRO A 115 -0.38 5.73 -10.48
CA PRO A 115 0.39 6.75 -11.19
C PRO A 115 1.69 7.14 -10.47
N LEU A 116 1.65 7.28 -9.14
CA LEU A 116 2.85 7.62 -8.35
C LEU A 116 3.90 6.51 -8.38
N GLU A 117 3.49 5.24 -8.37
CA GLU A 117 4.44 4.13 -8.50
C GLU A 117 5.08 4.03 -9.89
N ARG A 118 4.41 4.57 -10.93
CA ARG A 118 5.01 4.72 -12.26
C ARG A 118 5.98 5.89 -12.30
N LEU A 119 5.59 7.03 -11.73
CA LEU A 119 6.41 8.23 -11.66
C LEU A 119 7.70 7.97 -10.87
N HIS A 120 7.57 7.36 -9.70
CA HIS A 120 8.65 7.05 -8.77
C HIS A 120 9.10 5.59 -8.90
N SER A 121 9.26 5.09 -10.12
CA SER A 121 9.55 3.65 -10.36
C SER A 121 10.88 3.14 -9.80
N GLN A 122 11.81 4.05 -9.49
CA GLN A 122 13.11 3.75 -8.87
C GLN A 122 13.09 3.89 -7.35
N SER A 123 11.96 4.33 -6.76
CA SER A 123 11.89 4.53 -5.32
C SER A 123 11.70 3.21 -4.58
N PHE A 124 12.29 3.13 -3.39
CA PHE A 124 12.20 1.95 -2.54
C PHE A 124 12.23 2.35 -1.07
N PHE A 125 11.55 1.54 -0.26
CA PHE A 125 11.68 1.50 1.18
C PHE A 125 12.83 0.55 1.55
N SER A 126 13.56 0.89 2.61
CA SER A 126 14.53 0.00 3.23
C SER A 126 13.87 -1.29 3.73
N ASP A 127 14.64 -2.37 3.77
CA ASP A 127 14.15 -3.64 4.29
C ASP A 127 13.87 -3.54 5.80
N GLU A 128 14.63 -2.71 6.51
CA GLU A 128 14.45 -2.39 7.92
C GLU A 128 13.09 -1.73 8.16
N SER A 129 12.73 -0.68 7.41
CA SER A 129 11.45 0.01 7.59
C SER A 129 10.25 -0.88 7.25
N LEU A 130 10.39 -1.78 6.27
CA LEU A 130 9.37 -2.78 5.97
C LEU A 130 9.26 -3.82 7.10
N GLY A 131 10.39 -4.29 7.64
CA GLY A 131 10.45 -5.21 8.77
C GLY A 131 9.80 -4.63 10.03
N ASP A 132 10.05 -3.36 10.32
CA ASP A 132 9.45 -2.65 11.45
C ASP A 132 7.93 -2.56 11.32
N LEU A 133 7.41 -2.25 10.12
CA LEU A 133 5.97 -2.27 9.87
C LEU A 133 5.36 -3.67 10.12
N PHE A 134 6.03 -4.73 9.70
CA PHE A 134 5.59 -6.10 10.01
C PHE A 134 5.53 -6.34 11.52
N ALA A 135 6.62 -6.04 12.23
CA ALA A 135 6.74 -6.31 13.66
C ALA A 135 5.74 -5.49 14.49
N ASP A 136 5.66 -4.18 14.24
CA ASP A 136 4.89 -3.25 15.06
C ASP A 136 3.38 -3.28 14.79
N VAL A 137 2.98 -3.67 13.57
CA VAL A 137 1.56 -3.63 13.15
C VAL A 137 1.01 -5.01 12.83
N LEU A 138 1.68 -5.81 12.01
CA LEU A 138 1.08 -7.06 11.52
C LEU A 138 1.23 -8.19 12.52
N THR A 139 2.41 -8.35 13.11
CA THR A 139 2.67 -9.40 14.10
C THR A 139 2.02 -9.05 15.44
N ARG A 140 2.29 -7.86 15.99
CA ARG A 140 1.80 -7.46 17.32
C ARG A 140 0.28 -7.56 17.45
N TYR A 141 -0.48 -7.15 16.43
CA TYR A 141 -1.93 -7.14 16.52
C TYR A 141 -2.60 -8.47 16.13
N ARG A 142 -1.91 -9.35 15.36
CA ARG A 142 -2.29 -10.76 15.25
C ARG A 142 -2.23 -11.47 16.60
N PHE A 143 -1.22 -11.17 17.43
CA PHE A 143 -1.10 -11.75 18.78
C PHE A 143 -2.15 -11.22 19.76
N THR A 144 -2.38 -9.89 19.82
CA THR A 144 -3.36 -9.34 20.77
C THR A 144 -4.80 -9.79 20.47
N ALA A 145 -5.19 -9.91 19.20
CA ALA A 145 -6.50 -10.45 18.83
C ALA A 145 -6.71 -11.91 19.29
N ARG A 146 -5.62 -12.69 19.38
CA ARG A 146 -5.64 -14.09 19.83
C ARG A 146 -5.78 -14.23 21.34
N GLU A 147 -5.29 -13.27 22.12
CA GLU A 147 -5.41 -13.27 23.59
C GLU A 147 -6.76 -12.74 24.08
N ASP A 148 -7.37 -11.77 23.37
CA ASP A 148 -8.64 -11.15 23.76
C ASP A 148 -9.89 -12.01 23.42
N SER A 149 -9.74 -13.14 22.72
CA SER A 149 -10.85 -14.03 22.33
C SER A 149 -10.79 -15.39 23.05
N THR A 150 -11.67 -15.59 24.03
CA THR A 150 -11.88 -16.86 24.76
C THR A 150 -12.58 -17.96 23.93
N SER A 151 -12.83 -17.70 22.65
CA SER A 151 -13.38 -18.67 21.69
C SER A 151 -12.39 -18.77 20.53
N TRP A 152 -12.19 -19.99 20.02
CA TRP A 152 -11.38 -20.37 18.86
C TRP A 152 -11.89 -19.76 17.53
N SER A 153 -12.19 -18.46 17.52
CA SER A 153 -12.48 -17.69 16.33
C SER A 153 -11.15 -17.28 15.72
N GLU A 154 -10.87 -17.73 14.49
CA GLU A 154 -9.74 -17.31 13.65
C GLU A 154 -9.34 -15.85 13.92
N ALA A 155 -8.11 -15.64 14.39
CA ALA A 155 -7.50 -14.35 14.68
C ALA A 155 -7.22 -13.56 13.39
N ALA A 156 -8.27 -13.21 12.65
CA ALA A 156 -8.25 -12.36 11.48
C ALA A 156 -8.43 -10.90 11.90
N ILE A 157 -7.67 -10.00 11.27
CA ILE A 157 -8.05 -8.59 11.21
C ILE A 157 -9.47 -8.55 10.65
N ASP A 158 -10.42 -8.10 11.46
CA ASP A 158 -11.84 -8.03 11.09
C ASP A 158 -11.98 -7.21 9.80
N PRO A 159 -12.73 -7.68 8.78
CA PRO A 159 -13.06 -6.88 7.59
C PRO A 159 -13.57 -5.47 7.92
N GLU A 160 -14.29 -5.29 9.02
CA GLU A 160 -14.75 -3.99 9.51
C GLU A 160 -13.59 -3.12 10.03
N MET A 161 -12.63 -3.72 10.75
CA MET A 161 -11.41 -3.03 11.18
C MET A 161 -10.55 -2.62 10.00
N LEU A 162 -10.48 -3.47 8.97
CA LEU A 162 -9.79 -3.17 7.73
C LEU A 162 -10.46 -2.01 6.99
N GLY A 163 -11.79 -2.04 6.85
CA GLY A 163 -12.58 -0.95 6.27
C GLY A 163 -12.35 0.38 7.00
N ARG A 164 -12.42 0.37 8.34
CA ARG A 164 -12.14 1.57 9.17
C ARG A 164 -10.68 2.02 9.09
N ALA A 165 -9.71 1.10 8.97
CA ALA A 165 -8.31 1.44 8.74
C ALA A 165 -8.14 2.13 7.38
N PHE A 166 -8.74 1.59 6.32
CA PHE A 166 -8.76 2.24 5.02
C PHE A 166 -9.42 3.62 5.07
N GLU A 167 -10.59 3.76 5.70
CA GLU A 167 -11.28 5.05 5.85
C GLU A 167 -10.46 6.06 6.65
N SER A 168 -9.99 5.69 7.84
CA SER A 168 -9.19 6.57 8.72
C SER A 168 -7.93 7.07 8.02
N LEU A 169 -7.26 6.20 7.25
CA LEU A 169 -6.06 6.56 6.53
C LEU A 169 -6.34 7.39 5.26
N MET A 170 -7.50 7.19 4.62
CA MET A 170 -7.92 8.01 3.46
C MET A 170 -8.54 9.35 3.87
N SER A 171 -9.10 9.46 5.07
CA SER A 171 -9.71 10.68 5.63
C SER A 171 -8.70 11.61 6.31
N ALA A 172 -7.45 11.19 6.50
CA ALA A 172 -6.37 12.12 6.84
C ALA A 172 -6.33 13.23 5.77
N PRO A 173 -6.24 14.54 6.13
CA PRO A 173 -6.37 15.62 5.18
C PRO A 173 -5.33 15.48 4.06
N ARG A 174 -5.77 14.96 2.92
CA ARG A 174 -5.09 15.17 1.66
C ARG A 174 -5.27 16.65 1.40
N GLU A 175 -4.23 17.44 1.58
CA GLU A 175 -4.20 18.78 1.01
C GLU A 175 -4.48 18.59 -0.48
N LYS A 176 -5.72 18.89 -0.89
CA LYS A 176 -6.08 19.00 -2.29
C LYS A 176 -5.05 19.96 -2.87
N PRO A 177 -4.38 19.64 -3.99
CA PRO A 177 -3.65 20.65 -4.73
C PRO A 177 -4.65 21.74 -5.09
N ALA A 178 -4.61 22.84 -4.35
CA ALA A 178 -5.42 24.01 -4.59
C ALA A 178 -4.80 24.74 -5.78
N GLU A 179 -4.97 24.21 -7.00
CA GLU A 179 -4.72 24.98 -8.23
C GLU A 179 -5.10 24.19 -9.51
N LEU A 180 -6.40 24.03 -9.76
CA LEU A 180 -6.91 23.90 -11.14
C LEU A 180 -8.22 24.69 -11.37
N SER A 181 -8.55 25.65 -10.49
CA SER A 181 -9.70 26.55 -10.69
C SER A 181 -9.29 27.95 -11.18
N THR A 182 -8.00 28.30 -11.18
CA THR A 182 -7.55 29.68 -11.48
C THR A 182 -7.09 29.88 -12.93
N LEU A 183 -6.93 28.80 -13.71
CA LEU A 183 -6.54 28.91 -15.12
C LEU A 183 -7.73 29.09 -16.08
N HIS A 184 -8.95 28.69 -15.70
CA HIS A 184 -10.11 28.86 -16.58
C HIS A 184 -10.69 30.29 -16.54
N SER A 185 -10.43 31.06 -15.48
CA SER A 185 -10.89 32.45 -15.33
C SER A 185 -10.04 33.47 -16.09
N ARG A 186 -8.78 33.16 -16.42
CA ARG A 186 -7.87 34.06 -17.16
C ARG A 186 -7.99 33.96 -18.69
N TRP A 187 -8.54 32.87 -19.22
CA TRP A 187 -8.74 32.69 -20.67
C TRP A 187 -10.12 33.14 -21.17
N SER A 188 -11.11 33.31 -20.27
CA SER A 188 -12.45 33.76 -20.66
C SER A 188 -12.62 35.29 -20.67
N CYS A 189 -11.62 36.07 -20.22
CA CYS A 189 -11.71 37.53 -20.15
C CYS A 189 -10.85 38.25 -21.22
N SER A 190 -10.01 37.54 -21.98
CA SER A 190 -9.13 38.16 -22.99
C SER A 190 -9.62 38.06 -24.45
N SER A 191 -10.81 37.50 -24.69
CA SER A 191 -11.35 37.26 -26.04
C SER A 191 -12.55 38.12 -26.43
N HIS A 192 -12.87 39.18 -25.68
CA HIS A 192 -14.02 40.06 -25.99
C HIS A 192 -13.69 41.52 -26.32
N ASP A 193 -12.42 41.88 -26.52
CA ASP A 193 -12.07 43.25 -26.89
C ASP A 193 -11.06 43.30 -28.05
N ARG A 194 -11.60 43.07 -29.25
CA ARG A 194 -11.06 43.53 -30.53
C ARG A 194 -12.16 43.29 -31.54
N HIS A 195 -13.02 44.29 -31.76
CA HIS A 195 -13.67 44.62 -33.03
C HIS A 195 -14.29 46.01 -32.88
N SER A 196 -13.45 47.03 -33.00
CA SER A 196 -13.87 48.37 -33.34
C SER A 196 -13.10 48.83 -34.58
N HIS A 197 -13.87 49.32 -35.55
CA HIS A 197 -13.46 50.18 -36.66
C HIS A 197 -12.65 49.55 -37.80
N THR A 198 -13.31 49.40 -38.96
CA THR A 198 -12.88 50.09 -40.19
C THR A 198 -13.98 50.05 -41.26
N ARG A 199 -14.35 51.26 -41.72
CA ARG A 199 -15.06 51.66 -42.95
C ARG A 199 -16.58 51.50 -43.02
#